data_AF-A0A2D4LS26-F1
#
_entry.id   AF-A0A2D4LS26-F1
#
_cell.length_a   1.000
_cell.length_b   1.000
_cell.length_c   1.000
_cell.angle_alpha   90.00
_cell.angle_beta   90.00
_cell.angle_gamma   90.00
#
_symmetry.space_group_name_H-M   'P 1'
#
loop_
_entity.id
_entity.type
_entity.pdbx_description
1 polymer ?
#
loop_
_entity_poly.entity_id
_entity_poly.type
_entity_poly.pdbx_seq_one_letter_code
_entity_poly.pdbx_strand_id
1 'polypeptide(L)'
;PMHDDYDLRQEQLNKASLLSSKKFLENLLEKFNSHVEYGTGALVISSLLDFLTFALCAPYSETTEGQQFDMLLEMVASNGRTLFKLFQHPSMAIVKGAGLVMKAIIEEGDKEIATKMQELALSEGALPRHLHTAMFT
;
A
#
# COMPACT_ATOMS: atom_id res chain seq x y z
N PRO A 1 0.47 -10.37 13.02
CA PRO A 1 -0.41 -11.48 12.54
C PRO A 1 -1.88 -11.09 12.42
N MET A 2 -2.49 -11.33 11.25
CA MET A 2 -3.88 -10.94 10.94
C MET A 2 -4.93 -11.86 11.59
N HIS A 3 -4.51 -13.00 12.15
CA HIS A 3 -5.35 -13.90 12.91
C HIS A 3 -4.56 -14.55 14.07
N ASP A 4 -5.31 -15.03 15.07
CA ASP A 4 -4.74 -15.72 16.23
C ASP A 4 -4.25 -17.13 15.87
N ASP A 5 -3.33 -17.67 16.68
CA ASP A 5 -2.80 -19.05 16.60
C ASP A 5 -2.21 -19.47 15.24
N TYR A 6 -1.63 -18.52 14.51
CA TYR A 6 -1.00 -18.76 13.22
C TYR A 6 0.35 -19.49 13.35
N ASP A 7 0.61 -20.42 12.43
CA ASP A 7 1.93 -21.05 12.28
C ASP A 7 2.84 -20.13 11.46
N LEU A 8 3.88 -19.61 12.11
CA LEU A 8 4.80 -18.64 11.51
C LEU A 8 5.52 -19.19 10.26
N ARG A 9 5.86 -20.48 10.25
CA ARG A 9 6.52 -21.11 9.09
C ARG A 9 5.54 -21.24 7.93
N GLN A 10 4.29 -21.60 8.20
CA GLN A 10 3.26 -21.67 7.19
C GLN A 10 2.94 -20.29 6.62
N GLU A 11 2.92 -19.24 7.45
CA GLU A 11 2.74 -17.86 6.99
C GLU A 11 3.85 -17.44 6.03
N GLN A 12 5.11 -17.70 6.39
CA GLN A 12 6.27 -17.44 5.52
C GLN A 12 6.15 -18.19 4.18
N LEU A 13 5.78 -19.47 4.19
CA LEU A 13 5.61 -20.27 2.97
C LEU A 13 4.46 -19.75 2.09
N ASN A 14 3.36 -19.33 2.70
CA ASN A 14 2.22 -18.75 1.99
C ASN A 14 2.61 -17.43 1.32
N LYS A 15 3.30 -16.54 2.04
CA LYS A 15 3.80 -15.28 1.49
C LYS A 15 4.81 -15.52 0.38
N ALA A 16 5.78 -16.39 0.61
CA ALA A 16 6.77 -16.79 -0.38
C ALA A 16 6.10 -17.25 -1.68
N SER A 17 5.04 -18.06 -1.56
CA SER A 17 4.28 -18.56 -2.70
C SER A 17 3.50 -17.45 -3.41
N LEU A 18 2.77 -16.60 -2.66
CA LEU A 18 1.94 -15.52 -3.20
C LEU A 18 2.77 -14.42 -3.89
N LEU A 19 3.94 -14.10 -3.35
CA LEU A 19 4.79 -13.00 -3.82
C LEU A 19 5.85 -13.44 -4.84
N SER A 20 5.99 -14.75 -5.08
CA SER A 20 6.98 -15.31 -6.02
C SER A 20 6.81 -14.84 -7.47
N SER A 21 5.57 -14.54 -7.89
CA SER A 21 5.26 -14.23 -9.28
C SER A 21 5.08 -12.74 -9.48
N LYS A 22 6.14 -12.07 -9.98
CA LYS A 22 6.09 -10.65 -10.33
C LYS A 22 4.92 -10.31 -11.26
N LYS A 23 4.70 -11.13 -12.30
CA LYS A 23 3.59 -10.94 -13.25
C LYS A 23 2.21 -11.00 -12.56
N PHE A 24 2.05 -11.87 -11.57
CA PHE A 24 0.81 -11.92 -10.79
C PHE A 24 0.60 -10.64 -9.99
N LEU A 25 1.65 -10.15 -9.32
CA LEU A 25 1.61 -8.89 -8.57
C LEU A 25 1.34 -7.69 -9.47
N GLU A 26 1.96 -7.63 -10.65
CA GLU A 26 1.70 -6.59 -11.66
C GLU A 26 0.21 -6.55 -12.04
N ASN A 27 -0.39 -7.71 -12.32
CA ASN A 27 -1.81 -7.80 -12.66
C ASN A 27 -2.73 -7.37 -11.49
N LEU A 28 -2.35 -7.67 -10.24
CA LEU A 28 -3.10 -7.22 -9.07
C LEU A 28 -3.03 -5.70 -8.91
N LEU A 29 -1.83 -5.11 -9.06
CA LEU A 29 -1.63 -3.66 -8.97
C LEU A 29 -2.28 -2.92 -10.15
N GLU A 30 -2.32 -3.50 -11.35
CA GLU A 30 -3.04 -2.93 -12.49
C GLU A 30 -4.55 -2.85 -12.22
N LYS A 31 -5.13 -3.92 -11.65
CA LYS A 31 -6.54 -3.93 -11.23
C LYS A 31 -6.81 -2.93 -10.12
N PHE A 32 -5.92 -2.86 -9.13
CA PHE A 32 -5.97 -1.86 -8.07
C PHE A 32 -6.03 -0.45 -8.66
N ASN A 33 -5.03 -0.09 -9.48
CA ASN A 33 -4.94 1.21 -10.13
C ASN A 33 -6.19 1.53 -10.93
N SER A 34 -6.66 0.60 -11.75
CA SER A 34 -7.87 0.80 -12.58
C SER A 34 -9.10 1.10 -11.72
N HIS A 35 -9.32 0.36 -10.63
CA HIS A 35 -10.46 0.61 -9.74
C HIS A 35 -10.36 1.96 -9.02
N VAL A 36 -9.16 2.36 -8.58
CA VAL A 36 -8.94 3.67 -7.97
C VAL A 36 -9.20 4.79 -8.98
N GLU A 37 -8.67 4.67 -10.20
CA GLU A 37 -8.85 5.67 -11.26
C GLU A 37 -10.31 5.85 -11.65
N TYR A 38 -11.07 4.76 -11.76
CA TYR A 38 -12.50 4.83 -12.09
C TYR A 38 -13.40 5.11 -10.88
N GLY A 39 -12.87 5.15 -9.65
CA GLY A 39 -13.67 5.30 -8.44
C GLY A 39 -14.67 4.16 -8.21
N THR A 40 -14.31 2.94 -8.58
CA THR A 40 -15.17 1.75 -8.48
C THR A 40 -14.54 0.67 -7.60
N GLY A 41 -15.29 -0.41 -7.31
CA GLY A 41 -14.70 -1.60 -6.70
C GLY A 41 -14.11 -1.38 -5.31
N ALA A 42 -14.78 -0.60 -4.44
CA ALA A 42 -14.27 -0.28 -3.11
C ALA A 42 -13.85 -1.53 -2.29
N LEU A 43 -14.59 -2.63 -2.38
CA LEU A 43 -14.21 -3.89 -1.73
C LEU A 43 -12.92 -4.48 -2.32
N VAL A 44 -12.74 -4.39 -3.65
CA VAL A 44 -11.51 -4.84 -4.32
C VAL A 44 -10.32 -3.98 -3.87
N ILE A 45 -10.50 -2.65 -3.83
CA ILE A 45 -9.48 -1.72 -3.32
C ILE A 45 -9.12 -2.07 -1.87
N SER A 46 -10.12 -2.24 -1.01
CA SER A 46 -9.92 -2.58 0.41
C SER A 46 -9.14 -3.89 0.56
N SER A 47 -9.56 -4.96 -0.12
CA SER A 47 -8.88 -6.25 -0.02
C SER A 47 -7.44 -6.22 -0.56
N LEU A 48 -7.18 -5.40 -1.59
CA LEU A 48 -5.83 -5.22 -2.11
C LEU A 48 -4.96 -4.38 -1.14
N LEU A 49 -5.53 -3.38 -0.46
CA LEU A 49 -4.83 -2.68 0.62
C LEU A 49 -4.54 -3.60 1.80
N ASP A 50 -5.45 -4.49 2.17
CA ASP A 50 -5.24 -5.49 3.23
C ASP A 50 -4.11 -6.45 2.84
N PHE A 51 -4.09 -6.91 1.58
CA PHE A 51 -3.00 -7.72 1.03
C PHE A 51 -1.65 -6.99 1.09
N LEU A 52 -1.60 -5.73 0.66
CA LEU A 52 -0.39 -4.92 0.72
C LEU A 52 0.05 -4.66 2.17
N THR A 53 -0.90 -4.41 3.07
CA THR A 53 -0.63 -4.21 4.50
C THR A 53 -0.04 -5.49 5.11
N PHE A 54 -0.58 -6.65 4.76
CA PHE A 54 -0.07 -7.93 5.21
C PHE A 54 1.36 -8.22 4.71
N ALA A 55 1.69 -7.79 3.49
CA ALA A 55 3.00 -8.01 2.90
C ALA A 55 4.05 -6.98 3.34
N LEU A 56 3.67 -5.71 3.49
CA LEU A 56 4.60 -4.58 3.61
C LEU A 56 4.59 -3.86 4.97
N CYS A 57 3.53 -3.97 5.77
CA CYS A 57 3.41 -3.19 7.00
C CYS A 57 3.75 -4.01 8.25
N ALA A 58 4.48 -3.42 9.18
CA ALA A 58 4.75 -4.01 10.49
C ALA A 58 3.46 -4.19 11.31
N PRO A 59 3.35 -5.26 12.14
CA PRO A 59 4.34 -6.33 12.33
C PRO A 59 4.22 -7.45 11.29
N TYR A 60 3.30 -7.36 10.33
CA TYR A 60 3.02 -8.45 9.39
C TYR A 60 4.19 -8.68 8.44
N SER A 61 4.85 -7.62 7.97
CA SER A 61 5.99 -7.71 7.05
C SER A 61 7.18 -8.52 7.56
N GLU A 62 7.29 -8.79 8.86
CA GLU A 62 8.39 -9.57 9.48
C GLU A 62 8.49 -11.00 8.92
N THR A 63 7.39 -11.55 8.39
CA THR A 63 7.34 -12.87 7.76
C THR A 63 7.44 -12.84 6.23
N THR A 64 7.63 -11.66 5.64
CA THR A 64 7.85 -11.49 4.20
C THR A 64 9.34 -11.65 3.89
N GLU A 65 9.68 -12.44 2.86
CA GLU A 65 11.08 -12.60 2.43
C GLU A 65 11.64 -11.27 1.90
N GLY A 66 12.85 -10.88 2.31
CA GLY A 66 13.42 -9.56 1.99
C GLY A 66 13.43 -9.21 0.51
N GLN A 67 13.85 -10.13 -0.38
CA GLN A 67 13.83 -9.88 -1.83
C GLN A 67 12.42 -9.62 -2.38
N GLN A 68 11.42 -10.34 -1.85
CA GLN A 68 10.03 -10.18 -2.25
C GLN A 68 9.42 -8.90 -1.67
N PHE A 69 9.82 -8.54 -0.45
CA PHE A 69 9.46 -7.29 0.20
C PHE A 69 9.94 -6.11 -0.64
N ASP A 70 11.24 -6.03 -0.95
CA ASP A 70 11.85 -4.94 -1.71
C ASP A 70 11.20 -4.79 -3.09
N MET A 71 11.04 -5.92 -3.80
CA MET A 71 10.38 -5.94 -5.10
C MET A 71 8.95 -5.39 -5.03
N LEU A 72 8.15 -5.84 -4.06
CA LEU A 72 6.76 -5.37 -3.94
C LEU A 72 6.70 -3.91 -3.51
N LEU A 73 7.58 -3.47 -2.59
CA LEU A 73 7.66 -2.09 -2.13
C LEU A 73 7.94 -1.13 -3.30
N GLU A 74 8.93 -1.45 -4.14
CA GLU A 74 9.26 -0.67 -5.35
C GLU A 74 8.08 -0.64 -6.34
N MET A 75 7.44 -1.79 -6.56
CA MET A 75 6.27 -1.87 -7.44
C MET A 75 5.11 -1.00 -6.94
N VAL A 76 4.83 -0.98 -5.65
CA VAL A 76 3.77 -0.15 -5.07
C VAL A 76 4.17 1.32 -5.08
N ALA A 77 5.42 1.66 -4.75
CA ALA A 77 5.95 3.02 -4.79
C ALA A 77 5.89 3.63 -6.21
N SER A 78 6.07 2.81 -7.25
CA SER A 78 5.89 3.26 -8.64
C SER A 78 4.48 3.79 -8.93
N ASN A 79 3.48 3.35 -8.16
CA ASN A 79 2.07 3.73 -8.24
C ASN A 79 1.66 4.81 -7.21
N GLY A 80 2.62 5.56 -6.66
CA GLY A 80 2.37 6.51 -5.56
C GLY A 80 1.24 7.52 -5.81
N ARG A 81 1.04 7.99 -7.05
CA ARG A 81 -0.08 8.89 -7.39
C ARG A 81 -1.45 8.26 -7.12
N THR A 82 -1.62 6.99 -7.47
CA THR A 82 -2.84 6.23 -7.18
C THR A 82 -3.12 6.20 -5.68
N LEU A 83 -2.09 5.96 -4.86
CA LEU A 83 -2.24 5.95 -3.40
C LEU A 83 -2.69 7.30 -2.85
N PHE A 84 -2.18 8.42 -3.39
CA PHE A 84 -2.61 9.74 -2.93
C PHE A 84 -4.09 10.04 -3.22
N LYS A 85 -4.65 9.51 -4.32
CA LYS A 85 -6.09 9.64 -4.61
C LYS A 85 -6.96 8.97 -3.54
N LEU A 86 -6.47 7.89 -2.93
CA LEU A 86 -7.22 7.16 -1.89
C LEU A 86 -7.42 7.96 -0.60
N PHE A 87 -6.61 8.98 -0.33
CA PHE A 87 -6.85 9.87 0.83
C PHE A 87 -8.13 10.70 0.69
N GLN A 88 -8.72 10.76 -0.51
CA GLN A 88 -10.00 11.43 -0.77
C GLN A 88 -11.17 10.45 -0.88
N HIS A 89 -10.93 9.15 -0.66
CA HIS A 89 -11.95 8.12 -0.78
C HIS A 89 -12.99 8.25 0.36
N PRO A 90 -14.30 8.06 0.11
CA PRO A 90 -15.34 8.24 1.13
C PRO A 90 -15.25 7.24 2.29
N SER A 91 -14.67 6.06 2.06
CA SER A 91 -14.47 5.04 3.10
C SER A 91 -13.19 5.30 3.90
N MET A 92 -13.35 5.56 5.21
CA MET A 92 -12.24 5.75 6.14
C MET A 92 -11.35 4.51 6.29
N ALA A 93 -11.88 3.30 6.06
CA ALA A 93 -11.07 2.08 6.08
C ALA A 93 -10.03 2.08 4.95
N ILE A 94 -10.44 2.51 3.76
CA ILE A 94 -9.54 2.64 2.59
C ILE A 94 -8.52 3.74 2.81
N VAL A 95 -8.94 4.90 3.35
CA VAL A 95 -8.01 5.99 3.69
C VAL A 95 -6.94 5.51 4.68
N LYS A 96 -7.34 4.76 5.72
CA LYS A 96 -6.40 4.18 6.70
C LYS A 96 -5.46 3.15 6.07
N GLY A 97 -5.98 2.24 5.25
CA GLY A 97 -5.18 1.24 4.55
C GLY A 97 -4.13 1.88 3.62
N ALA A 98 -4.53 2.89 2.84
CA ALA A 98 -3.60 3.66 2.01
C ALA A 98 -2.54 4.38 2.84
N GLY A 99 -2.91 4.92 4.00
CA GLY A 99 -1.97 5.54 4.94
C GLY A 99 -0.93 4.57 5.51
N LEU A 100 -1.34 3.35 5.86
CA LEU A 100 -0.40 2.31 6.33
C LEU A 100 0.60 1.92 5.24
N VAL A 101 0.13 1.69 4.02
CA VAL A 101 0.99 1.36 2.88
C VAL A 101 1.94 2.52 2.54
N MET A 102 1.44 3.76 2.55
CA MET A 102 2.28 4.95 2.33
C MET A 102 3.36 5.10 3.41
N LYS A 103 3.03 4.83 4.68
CA LYS A 103 4.00 4.84 5.77
C LYS A 103 5.10 3.81 5.54
N ALA A 104 4.74 2.57 5.16
CA ALA A 104 5.73 1.54 4.83
C ALA A 104 6.66 1.96 3.68
N ILE A 105 6.12 2.57 2.62
CA ILE A 105 6.92 3.10 1.49
C ILE A 105 7.94 4.15 1.95
N ILE A 106 7.55 5.03 2.86
CA ILE A 106 8.41 6.13 3.33
C ILE A 106 9.46 5.64 4.33
N GLU A 107 9.10 4.71 5.21
CA GLU A 107 9.98 4.22 6.27
C GLU A 107 10.97 3.16 5.79
N GLU A 108 10.54 2.28 4.88
CA GLU A 108 11.33 1.13 4.41
C GLU A 108 11.93 1.35 3.02
N GLY A 109 11.43 2.35 2.28
CA GLY A 109 11.95 2.72 0.97
C GLY A 109 13.29 3.45 1.06
N ASP A 110 14.04 3.43 -0.04
CA ASP A 110 15.25 4.21 -0.13
C ASP A 110 14.97 5.73 -0.15
N LYS A 111 16.04 6.52 -0.07
CA LYS A 111 15.93 7.97 -0.04
C LYS A 111 15.29 8.53 -1.32
N GLU A 112 15.48 7.87 -2.46
CA GLU A 112 14.92 8.31 -3.74
C GLU A 112 13.40 8.13 -3.77
N ILE A 113 12.91 6.95 -3.36
CA ILE A 113 11.49 6.64 -3.18
C ILE A 113 10.85 7.62 -2.20
N ALA A 114 11.45 7.85 -1.03
CA ALA A 114 10.91 8.77 -0.04
C ALA A 114 10.82 10.21 -0.58
N THR A 115 11.85 10.68 -1.29
CA THR A 115 11.86 12.01 -1.92
C THR A 115 10.75 12.11 -2.98
N LYS A 116 10.60 11.10 -3.82
CA LYS A 116 9.53 11.03 -4.82
C LYS A 116 8.14 11.07 -4.18
N MET A 117 7.94 10.37 -3.06
CA MET A 117 6.65 10.41 -2.34
C MET A 117 6.35 11.81 -1.79
N GLN A 118 7.37 12.53 -1.31
CA GLN A 118 7.20 13.92 -0.86
C GLN A 118 6.81 14.85 -2.00
N GLU A 119 7.45 14.72 -3.16
CA GLU A 119 7.09 15.48 -4.36
C GLU A 119 5.65 15.20 -4.80
N LEU A 120 5.24 13.93 -4.79
CA LEU A 120 3.87 13.55 -5.11
C LEU A 120 2.85 14.09 -4.10
N ALA A 121 3.18 14.12 -2.80
CA ALA A 121 2.31 14.71 -1.78
C ALA A 121 2.02 16.19 -2.04
N LEU A 122 3.01 16.92 -2.59
CA LEU A 122 2.87 18.32 -3.00
C LEU A 122 2.06 18.43 -4.31
N SER A 123 2.34 17.60 -5.31
CA SER A 123 1.67 17.68 -6.62
C SER A 123 0.19 17.28 -6.56
N GLU A 124 -0.15 16.28 -5.75
CA GLU A 124 -1.54 15.81 -5.59
C GLU A 124 -2.35 16.68 -4.60
N GLY A 125 -1.75 17.75 -4.07
CA GLY A 125 -2.39 18.65 -3.11
C GLY A 125 -2.76 17.97 -1.79
N ALA A 126 -2.13 16.84 -1.47
CA ALA A 126 -2.42 16.07 -0.27
C ALA A 126 -2.13 16.91 0.98
N LEU A 127 -0.96 17.55 1.05
CA LEU A 127 -0.60 18.41 2.18
C LEU A 127 -1.56 19.62 2.35
N PRO A 128 -1.81 20.45 1.31
CA PRO A 128 -2.79 21.53 1.41
C PRO A 128 -4.20 21.07 1.80
N ARG A 129 -4.66 19.93 1.28
CA ARG A 129 -6.01 19.41 1.59
C ARG A 129 -6.12 18.94 3.04
N HIS A 130 -5.15 18.16 3.52
CA HIS A 130 -5.16 17.73 4.92
C HIS A 130 -5.05 18.94 5.88
N LEU A 131 -4.23 19.93 5.54
CA LEU A 131 -4.14 21.17 6.32
C LEU A 131 -5.47 21.94 6.33
N HIS A 132 -6.12 22.09 5.18
CA HIS A 132 -7.42 22.72 5.08
C HIS A 132 -8.47 22.00 5.93
N THR A 133 -8.57 20.67 5.82
CA THR A 133 -9.48 19.86 6.65
C THR A 133 -9.19 20.09 8.13
N ALA A 134 -7.92 20.01 8.57
CA ALA A 134 -7.56 20.22 9.97
C ALA A 134 -7.90 21.63 10.51
N MET A 135 -7.94 22.65 9.64
CA MET A 135 -8.22 24.03 10.02
C MET A 135 -9.71 24.40 9.99
N PHE A 136 -10.50 23.78 9.11
CA PHE A 136 -11.84 24.28 8.77
C PHE A 136 -12.94 23.22 8.76
N THR A 137 -12.64 21.95 9.08
CA THR A 137 -13.61 20.84 9.09
C THR A 137 -13.46 20.04 10.37
#